data_AF-A0AAU3JGS1-F1
#
_entry.id   AF-A0AAU3JGS1-F1
#
_cell.length_a   1.000
_cell.length_b   1.000
_cell.length_c   1.000
_cell.angle_alpha   90.00
_cell.angle_beta   90.00
_cell.angle_gamma   90.00
#
_symmetry.space_group_name_H-M   'P 1'
#
loop_
_entity.id
_entity.type
_entity.pdbx_description
1 polymer ?
#
loop_
_entity_poly.entity_id
_entity_poly.type
_entity_poly.pdbx_seq_one_letter_code
_entity_poly.pdbx_strand_id
1 'polypeptide(L)'
;MPAEEADDEEVPLSTIRRLTAQRLTQSTQQAPHFYLTTVTDAEPLLAFRADINAQLGEPGPRISVTDLLVKACATALRTHPQANSSWDSTRILRHRRIHIGIAVAFLADLKTILEHPLGIVL
;
A
#
# COMPACT_ATOMS: atom_id res chain seq x y z
N MET A 1 -35.11 37.82 -9.48
CA MET A 1 -34.17 37.02 -8.67
C MET A 1 -33.18 36.41 -9.64
N PRO A 2 -31.95 36.95 -9.80
CA PRO A 2 -30.98 36.29 -10.67
C PRO A 2 -30.53 34.99 -9.97
N ALA A 3 -30.45 33.92 -10.74
CA ALA A 3 -29.88 32.65 -10.28
C ALA A 3 -28.38 32.84 -10.09
N GLU A 4 -27.85 32.47 -8.93
CA GLU A 4 -26.40 32.33 -8.72
C GLU A 4 -25.86 31.37 -9.79
N GLU A 5 -24.96 31.86 -10.65
CA GLU A 5 -24.08 30.98 -11.41
C GLU A 5 -23.21 30.26 -10.38
N ALA A 6 -23.51 28.99 -10.13
CA ALA A 6 -22.68 28.17 -9.26
C ALA A 6 -21.33 28.00 -9.96
N ASP A 7 -20.29 28.61 -9.38
CA ASP A 7 -18.87 28.49 -9.79
C ASP A 7 -18.30 27.07 -9.59
N ASP A 8 -19.13 26.14 -9.09
CA ASP A 8 -18.74 24.81 -8.66
C ASP A 8 -19.29 23.71 -9.59
N GLU A 9 -18.42 22.77 -9.97
CA GLU A 9 -18.79 21.55 -10.71
C GLU A 9 -18.98 20.37 -9.75
N GLU A 10 -20.16 19.76 -9.77
CA GLU A 10 -20.44 18.54 -9.00
C GLU A 10 -20.00 17.28 -9.75
N VAL A 11 -18.92 16.64 -9.28
CA VAL A 11 -18.45 15.36 -9.83
C VAL A 11 -18.94 14.18 -8.97
N PRO A 12 -19.77 13.27 -9.50
CA PRO A 12 -20.30 12.15 -8.73
C PRO A 12 -19.23 11.10 -8.41
N LEU A 13 -19.23 10.58 -7.19
CA LEU A 13 -18.28 9.56 -6.76
C LEU A 13 -18.67 8.16 -7.22
N SER A 14 -17.70 7.42 -7.77
CA SER A 14 -17.83 5.99 -8.01
C SER A 14 -17.99 5.22 -6.68
N THR A 15 -18.63 4.05 -6.74
CA THR A 15 -18.79 3.19 -5.55
C THR A 15 -17.46 2.78 -4.92
N ILE A 16 -16.43 2.54 -5.75
CA ILE A 16 -15.08 2.22 -5.28
C ILE A 16 -14.49 3.41 -4.52
N ARG A 17 -14.56 4.62 -5.11
CA ARG A 17 -14.02 5.83 -4.48
C ARG A 17 -14.70 6.15 -3.14
N ARG A 18 -16.03 6.00 -3.09
CA ARG A 18 -16.81 6.17 -1.85
C ARG A 18 -16.41 5.17 -0.77
N LEU A 19 -16.26 3.89 -1.12
CA LEU A 19 -15.90 2.85 -0.15
C LEU A 19 -14.45 3.02 0.35
N THR A 20 -13.52 3.38 -0.54
CA THR A 20 -12.13 3.69 -0.17
C THR A 20 -12.06 4.85 0.80
N ALA A 21 -12.78 5.96 0.52
CA ALA A 21 -12.85 7.10 1.42
C ALA A 21 -13.35 6.68 2.81
N GLN A 22 -14.47 5.93 2.87
CA GLN A 22 -15.02 5.44 4.14
C GLN A 22 -14.02 4.58 4.93
N ARG A 23 -13.32 3.65 4.26
CA ARG A 23 -12.34 2.77 4.91
C ARG A 23 -11.10 3.53 5.40
N LEU A 24 -10.61 4.47 4.61
CA LEU A 24 -9.48 5.32 5.00
C LEU A 24 -9.84 6.17 6.22
N THR A 25 -11.00 6.81 6.22
CA THR A 25 -11.50 7.57 7.37
C THR A 25 -11.60 6.69 8.62
N GLN A 26 -12.18 5.50 8.49
CA GLN A 26 -12.27 4.55 9.60
C GLN A 26 -10.87 4.16 10.13
N SER A 27 -9.92 3.85 9.25
CA SER A 27 -8.56 3.46 9.62
C SER A 27 -7.87 4.55 10.44
N THR A 28 -7.88 5.80 9.94
CA THR A 28 -7.22 6.94 10.60
C THR A 28 -7.83 7.24 11.98
N GLN A 29 -9.13 7.01 12.16
CA GLN A 29 -9.80 7.27 13.45
C GLN A 29 -9.58 6.15 14.47
N GLN A 30 -9.53 4.89 14.03
CA GLN A 30 -9.49 3.73 14.94
C GLN A 30 -8.09 3.38 15.42
N ALA A 31 -7.04 3.76 14.68
CA ALA A 31 -5.66 3.46 15.02
C ALA A 31 -4.83 4.75 15.21
N PRO A 32 -4.15 4.93 16.35
CA PRO A 32 -3.18 6.02 16.50
C PRO A 32 -1.92 5.69 15.68
N HIS A 33 -1.77 6.36 14.53
CA HIS A 33 -0.64 6.13 13.63
C HIS A 33 0.59 6.90 14.10
N PHE A 34 1.75 6.23 14.09
CA PHE A 34 3.05 6.88 14.15
C PHE A 34 3.87 6.41 12.94
N TYR A 35 4.57 7.33 12.29
CA TYR A 35 5.33 7.05 11.08
C TYR A 35 6.79 6.78 11.44
N LEU A 36 7.34 5.69 10.92
CA LEU A 36 8.75 5.37 11.02
C LEU A 36 9.36 5.38 9.61
N THR A 37 10.38 6.19 9.44
CA THR A 37 11.14 6.27 8.18
C THR A 37 12.55 5.77 8.43
N THR A 38 13.01 4.83 7.61
CA THR A 38 14.39 4.37 7.59
C THR A 38 14.93 4.45 6.17
N VAL A 39 16.22 4.74 6.03
CA VAL A 39 16.92 4.70 4.75
C VAL A 39 17.91 3.54 4.82
N THR A 40 17.88 2.69 3.81
CA THR A 40 18.75 1.53 3.70
C THR A 40 19.31 1.47 2.29
N ASP A 41 20.57 1.06 2.17
CA ASP A 41 21.18 0.81 0.87
C ASP A 41 20.54 -0.40 0.19
N ALA A 42 20.07 -0.20 -1.04
CA ALA A 42 19.41 -1.21 -1.86
C ALA A 42 20.35 -1.86 -2.88
N GLU A 43 21.59 -1.38 -3.04
CA GLU A 43 22.55 -1.91 -4.00
C GLU A 43 22.79 -3.43 -3.83
N PRO A 44 23.02 -3.96 -2.60
CA PRO A 44 23.19 -5.40 -2.41
C PRO A 44 21.95 -6.22 -2.79
N LEU A 45 20.75 -5.65 -2.59
CA LEU A 45 19.49 -6.30 -2.93
C LEU A 45 19.33 -6.43 -4.46
N LEU A 46 19.72 -5.39 -5.20
CA LEU A 46 19.64 -5.37 -6.66
C LEU A 46 20.66 -6.32 -7.29
N ALA A 47 21.88 -6.38 -6.75
CA ALA A 47 22.89 -7.35 -7.17
C ALA A 47 22.38 -8.79 -6.97
N PHE A 48 21.87 -9.11 -5.77
CA PHE A 48 21.30 -10.42 -5.47
C PHE A 48 20.14 -10.79 -6.40
N ARG A 49 19.28 -9.82 -6.73
CA ARG A 49 18.19 -10.02 -7.70
C ARG A 49 18.72 -10.38 -9.10
N ALA A 50 19.81 -9.75 -9.54
CA ALA A 50 20.42 -10.03 -10.83
C ALA A 50 21.00 -11.45 -10.85
N ASP A 51 21.72 -11.84 -9.79
CA ASP A 51 22.31 -13.18 -9.65
C ASP A 51 21.26 -14.28 -9.68
N ILE A 52 20.16 -14.13 -8.93
CA ILE A 52 19.08 -15.14 -8.93
C ILE A 52 18.42 -15.24 -10.30
N ASN A 53 18.13 -14.09 -10.95
CA ASN A 53 17.50 -14.11 -12.27
C ASN A 53 18.40 -14.74 -13.33
N ALA A 54 19.73 -14.55 -13.23
CA ALA A 54 20.67 -15.23 -14.10
C ALA A 54 20.67 -16.76 -13.89
N GLN A 55 20.52 -17.23 -12.65
CA GLN A 55 20.44 -18.66 -12.33
C GLN A 55 19.12 -19.32 -12.77
N LEU A 56 18.01 -18.58 -12.74
CA LEU A 56 16.70 -19.12 -13.14
C LEU A 56 16.59 -19.37 -14.64
N GLY A 57 17.37 -18.66 -15.47
CA GLY A 57 17.39 -18.82 -16.92
C GLY A 57 16.07 -18.47 -17.62
N GLU A 58 16.08 -18.41 -18.95
CA GLU A 58 14.85 -18.31 -19.76
C GLU A 58 14.36 -19.73 -20.10
N PRO A 59 13.06 -20.07 -19.98
CA PRO A 59 11.90 -19.20 -19.80
C PRO A 59 11.38 -19.15 -18.34
N GLY A 60 12.28 -19.03 -17.37
CA GLY A 60 11.95 -19.04 -15.95
C GLY A 60 11.20 -17.78 -15.48
N PRO A 61 10.45 -17.87 -14.36
CA PRO A 61 9.78 -16.71 -13.78
C PRO A 61 10.82 -15.67 -13.32
N ARG A 62 10.69 -14.43 -13.82
CA ARG A 62 11.55 -13.32 -13.39
C ARG A 62 11.14 -12.80 -12.02
N ILE A 63 12.12 -12.67 -11.12
CA ILE A 63 11.93 -12.12 -9.78
C ILE A 63 12.01 -10.58 -9.83
N SER A 64 10.95 -9.95 -9.31
CA SER A 64 10.85 -8.50 -9.14
C SER A 64 11.42 -8.05 -7.79
N VAL A 65 11.63 -6.74 -7.64
CA VAL A 65 12.02 -6.15 -6.35
C VAL A 65 10.91 -6.35 -5.30
N THR A 66 9.65 -6.24 -5.72
CA THR A 66 8.49 -6.46 -4.84
C THR A 66 8.49 -7.86 -4.23
N ASP A 67 8.86 -8.89 -5.00
CA ASP A 67 8.94 -10.27 -4.49
C ASP A 67 9.98 -10.41 -3.37
N LEU A 68 11.14 -9.77 -3.53
CA LEU A 68 12.19 -9.74 -2.52
C LEU A 68 11.75 -8.97 -1.27
N LEU A 69 11.06 -7.84 -1.43
CA LEU A 69 10.50 -7.07 -0.32
C LEU A 69 9.44 -7.87 0.44
N VAL A 70 8.53 -8.53 -0.26
CA VAL A 70 7.50 -9.40 0.35
C VAL A 70 8.17 -10.52 1.14
N LYS A 71 9.22 -11.15 0.59
CA LYS A 71 9.99 -12.19 1.29
C LYS A 71 10.69 -11.65 2.54
N ALA A 72 11.30 -10.47 2.45
CA ALA A 72 11.96 -9.81 3.58
C ALA A 72 10.95 -9.48 4.69
N CYS A 73 9.83 -8.85 4.36
CA CYS A 73 8.73 -8.54 5.28
C CYS A 73 8.16 -9.82 5.94
N ALA A 74 7.91 -10.88 5.15
CA ALA A 74 7.39 -12.14 5.67
C ALA A 74 8.38 -12.83 6.63
N THR A 75 9.68 -12.60 6.45
CA THR A 75 10.72 -13.11 7.34
C THR A 75 10.77 -12.27 8.62
N ALA A 76 10.73 -10.95 8.49
CA ALA A 76 10.72 -10.03 9.62
C ALA A 76 9.50 -10.23 10.55
N LEU A 77 8.30 -10.38 9.97
CA LEU A 77 7.05 -10.64 10.71
C LEU A 77 7.06 -11.99 11.43
N ARG A 78 7.84 -12.96 10.95
CA ARG A 78 8.00 -14.26 11.63
C ARG A 78 8.88 -14.14 12.86
N THR A 79 9.94 -13.35 12.78
CA THR A 79 10.85 -13.07 13.91
C THR A 79 10.20 -12.14 14.94
N HIS A 80 9.32 -11.23 14.51
CA HIS A 80 8.65 -10.25 15.35
C HIS A 80 7.12 -10.43 15.37
N PRO A 81 6.60 -11.44 16.08
CA PRO A 81 5.18 -11.78 16.06
C PRO A 81 4.27 -10.68 16.64
N GLN A 82 4.81 -9.73 17.43
CA GLN A 82 4.03 -8.57 17.88
C GLN A 82 3.54 -7.69 16.72
N ALA A 83 4.31 -7.60 15.62
CA ALA A 83 3.94 -6.80 14.46
C ALA A 83 2.86 -7.47 13.60
N ASN A 84 2.70 -8.79 13.68
CA ASN A 84 1.64 -9.55 13.00
C ASN A 84 0.46 -9.82 13.94
N SER A 85 -0.13 -8.76 14.49
CA SER A 85 -1.25 -8.87 15.42
C SER A 85 -2.35 -7.87 15.12
N SER A 86 -3.57 -8.19 15.55
CA SER A 86 -4.72 -7.29 15.48
C SER A 86 -5.22 -6.98 16.89
N TRP A 87 -5.72 -5.75 17.05
CA TRP A 87 -6.33 -5.29 18.28
C TRP A 87 -7.83 -5.56 18.23
N ASP A 88 -8.31 -6.35 19.19
CA ASP A 88 -9.72 -6.37 19.58
C ASP A 88 -9.80 -5.64 20.93
N SER A 89 -10.85 -4.85 21.13
CA SER A 89 -11.14 -4.06 22.34
C SER A 89 -10.81 -4.73 23.69
N THR A 90 -10.80 -6.06 23.74
CA THR A 90 -10.53 -6.89 24.92
C THR A 90 -9.23 -7.70 24.86
N ARG A 91 -8.59 -7.86 23.69
CA ARG A 91 -7.42 -8.73 23.51
C ARG A 91 -6.60 -8.39 22.27
N ILE A 92 -5.31 -8.73 22.31
CA ILE A 92 -4.44 -8.73 21.13
C ILE A 92 -4.44 -10.13 20.51
N LEU A 93 -4.88 -10.24 19.27
CA LEU A 93 -4.85 -11.49 18.50
C LEU A 93 -3.55 -11.55 17.68
N ARG A 94 -2.64 -12.45 18.05
CA ARG A 94 -1.40 -12.70 17.28
C ARG A 94 -1.64 -13.75 16.19
N HIS A 95 -1.33 -13.40 14.96
CA HIS A 95 -1.56 -14.28 13.81
C HIS A 95 -0.35 -15.20 13.57
N ARG A 96 -0.61 -16.52 13.47
CA ARG A 96 0.43 -17.51 13.13
C ARG A 96 0.76 -17.56 11.65
N ARG A 97 -0.23 -17.28 10.80
CA ARG A 97 -0.06 -17.17 9.35
C ARG A 97 0.27 -15.73 9.00
N ILE A 98 1.10 -15.56 7.98
CA ILE A 98 1.52 -14.24 7.48
C ILE A 98 0.90 -14.07 6.10
N HIS A 99 0.03 -13.07 5.98
CA HIS A 99 -0.60 -12.66 4.73
C HIS A 99 -0.19 -11.22 4.46
N ILE A 100 0.46 -10.98 3.31
CA ILE A 100 0.93 -9.65 2.92
C ILE A 100 0.10 -9.20 1.73
N GLY A 101 -0.64 -8.10 1.91
CA GLY A 101 -1.36 -7.44 0.83
C GLY A 101 -0.43 -6.52 0.05
N ILE A 102 -0.58 -6.50 -1.27
CA ILE A 102 0.15 -5.60 -2.17
C ILE A 102 -0.89 -4.66 -2.79
N ALA A 103 -0.70 -3.36 -2.60
CA ALA A 103 -1.54 -2.34 -3.23
C ALA A 103 -1.16 -2.22 -4.72
N VAL A 104 -2.16 -2.30 -5.59
CA VAL A 104 -2.01 -2.13 -7.04
C VAL A 104 -2.97 -1.05 -7.49
N ALA A 105 -2.45 -0.06 -8.21
CA ALA A 105 -3.26 1.01 -8.80
C ALA A 105 -3.71 0.62 -10.21
N PHE A 106 -5.01 0.79 -10.49
CA PHE A 106 -5.55 0.66 -11.85
C PHE A 106 -5.68 2.04 -12.49
N LEU A 107 -5.36 2.14 -13.78
CA LEU A 107 -5.22 3.40 -14.51
C LEU A 107 -6.47 4.30 -14.48
N ALA A 108 -7.65 3.72 -14.27
CA ALA A 108 -8.92 4.45 -14.27
C ALA A 108 -9.04 5.50 -13.14
N ASP A 109 -8.40 5.27 -11.99
CA ASP A 109 -8.45 6.19 -10.84
C ASP A 109 -7.27 7.18 -10.82
N LEU A 110 -6.22 6.94 -11.61
CA LEU A 110 -4.98 7.72 -11.58
C LEU A 110 -5.08 9.02 -12.40
N LYS A 111 -5.90 9.03 -13.46
CA LYS A 111 -6.05 10.21 -14.33
C LYS A 111 -6.66 11.40 -13.58
N THR A 112 -7.61 11.17 -12.68
CA THR A 112 -8.22 12.22 -11.85
C THR A 112 -7.28 12.77 -10.78
N ILE A 113 -6.31 11.96 -10.29
CA ILE A 113 -5.34 12.40 -9.28
C ILE A 113 -4.29 13.34 -9.88
N LEU A 114 -3.93 13.16 -11.16
CA LEU A 114 -2.89 13.98 -11.81
C LEU A 114 -3.38 15.35 -12.29
N GLU A 115 -4.68 15.58 -12.38
CA GLU A 115 -5.25 16.87 -12.82
C GLU A 115 -5.51 17.86 -11.65
N HIS A 116 -5.33 17.43 -10.39
CA HIS A 116 -5.49 18.31 -9.24
C HIS A 116 -4.13 18.92 -8.81
N PRO A 117 -3.99 20.26 -8.70
CA PRO A 117 -2.70 20.94 -8.42
C PRO A 117 -2.13 20.72 -7.02
N LEU A 118 -2.76 19.87 -6.19
CA LEU A 118 -2.29 19.50 -4.87
C LEU A 118 -1.93 18.02 -4.92
N GLY A 119 -0.68 17.74 -5.32
CA GLY A 119 -0.09 16.42 -5.38
C GLY A 119 0.01 15.77 -4.01
N ILE A 120 -1.10 15.25 -3.50
CA ILE A 120 -1.13 14.39 -2.33
C ILE A 120 -0.96 12.95 -2.83
N VAL A 121 0.29 12.51 -2.76
CA VAL A 121 0.70 11.12 -2.88
C VAL A 121 0.43 10.45 -1.53
N LEU A 122 -0.33 9.35 -1.52
CA LEU A 122 -0.35 8.38 -0.42
C LEU A 122 0.96 7.59 -0.40
#